data_AF-A0A658NKK9-F1
#
_entry.id   AF-A0A658NKK9-F1
#
_cell.length_a   1.000
_cell.length_b   1.000
_cell.length_c   1.000
_cell.angle_alpha   90.00
_cell.angle_beta   90.00
_cell.angle_gamma   90.00
#
_symmetry.space_group_name_H-M   'P 1'
#
loop_
_entity.id
_entity.type
_entity.pdbx_description
1 polymer ?
#
loop_
_entity_poly.entity_id
_entity_poly.type
_entity_poly.pdbx_seq_one_letter_code
_entity_poly.pdbx_strand_id
1 'polypeptide(L)'
;GRMMAALAHQLRTPLAAAMLYASNLRDAELSPEQPRKFAGKILSRLGHLERQVRDMLIFVRGDVALENVSSLGELFEELGAVM
;
A
#
# COMPACT_ATOMS: atom_id res chain seq x y z
N GLY A 1 -10.02 -9.23 16.64
CA GLY A 1 -9.30 -7.99 16.99
C GLY A 1 -9.59 -6.90 15.97
N ARG A 2 -9.89 -5.67 16.41
CA ARG A 2 -10.24 -4.52 15.53
C ARG A 2 -9.27 -4.33 14.34
N MET A 3 -7.98 -4.58 14.56
CA MET A 3 -6.94 -4.44 13.54
C MET A 3 -7.06 -5.44 12.38
N MET A 4 -7.41 -6.71 12.66
CA MET A 4 -7.62 -7.72 11.62
C MET A 4 -8.87 -7.41 10.76
N ALA A 5 -9.90 -6.80 11.36
CA ALA A 5 -11.07 -6.33 10.63
C ALA A 5 -10.74 -5.12 9.73
N ALA A 6 -9.91 -4.19 10.22
CA ALA A 6 -9.42 -3.07 9.42
C ALA A 6 -8.55 -3.54 8.25
N LEU A 7 -7.68 -4.54 8.48
CA LEU A 7 -6.85 -5.18 7.46
C LEU A 7 -7.70 -5.79 6.33
N ALA A 8 -8.70 -6.59 6.69
CA ALA A 8 -9.59 -7.21 5.71
C ALA A 8 -10.29 -6.16 4.85
N HIS A 9 -10.72 -5.06 5.45
CA HIS A 9 -11.35 -3.95 4.73
C HIS A 9 -10.36 -3.24 3.78
N GLN A 10 -9.15 -2.99 4.28
CA GLN A 10 -8.07 -2.33 3.55
C GLN A 10 -7.67 -3.07 2.29
N LEU A 11 -7.61 -4.41 2.32
CA LEU A 11 -7.28 -5.22 1.15
C LEU A 11 -8.45 -5.37 0.17
N ARG A 12 -9.69 -5.43 0.67
CA ARG A 12 -10.87 -5.72 -0.17
C ARG A 12 -11.15 -4.60 -1.18
N THR A 13 -10.96 -3.34 -0.80
CA THR A 13 -11.27 -2.17 -1.65
C THR A 13 -10.36 -2.06 -2.89
N PRO A 14 -9.02 -2.07 -2.79
CA PRO A 14 -8.15 -2.04 -3.95
C PRO A 14 -8.27 -3.30 -4.81
N LEU A 15 -8.53 -4.47 -4.20
CA LEU A 15 -8.81 -5.71 -4.92
C LEU A 15 -10.08 -5.60 -5.77
N ALA A 16 -11.18 -5.13 -5.19
CA ALA A 16 -12.44 -4.93 -5.90
C ALA A 16 -12.27 -3.95 -7.07
N ALA A 17 -11.48 -2.88 -6.89
CA ALA A 17 -11.16 -1.94 -7.97
C ALA A 17 -10.34 -2.59 -9.09
N ALA A 18 -9.35 -3.42 -8.76
CA ALA A 18 -8.57 -4.16 -9.76
C ALA A 18 -9.44 -5.16 -10.54
N MET A 19 -10.30 -5.92 -9.83
CA MET A 19 -11.25 -6.85 -10.43
C MET A 19 -12.24 -6.14 -11.37
N LEU A 20 -12.76 -4.97 -10.98
CA LEU A 20 -13.64 -4.17 -11.83
C LEU A 20 -12.96 -3.77 -13.15
N TYR A 21 -11.72 -3.28 -13.10
CA TYR A 21 -11.00 -2.91 -14.32
C TYR A 21 -10.65 -4.13 -15.19
N ALA A 22 -10.40 -5.28 -14.57
CA ALA A 22 -10.19 -6.53 -15.31
C ALA A 22 -11.48 -7.00 -16.00
N SER A 23 -12.63 -6.91 -15.33
CA SER A 23 -13.94 -7.21 -15.96
C SER A 23 -14.23 -6.25 -17.12
N ASN A 24 -13.95 -4.96 -16.97
CA ASN A 24 -14.12 -3.97 -18.04
C ASN A 24 -13.20 -4.24 -19.26
N LEU A 25 -12.08 -4.92 -19.08
CA LEU A 25 -11.23 -5.38 -20.19
C LEU A 25 -11.86 -6.56 -20.95
N ARG A 26 -12.61 -7.42 -20.26
CA ARG A 26 -13.20 -8.63 -20.82
C ARG A 26 -14.48 -8.35 -21.59
N ASP A 27 -15.32 -7.44 -21.09
CA ASP A 27 -16.72 -7.33 -21.50
C ASP A 27 -17.03 -6.12 -22.40
N ALA A 28 -16.03 -5.34 -22.83
CA ALA A 28 -16.23 -4.13 -23.62
C ALA A 28 -15.69 -4.24 -25.06
N GLU A 29 -16.39 -3.64 -26.03
CA GLU A 29 -15.77 -3.23 -27.28
C GLU A 29 -14.82 -2.07 -26.98
N LEU A 30 -13.53 -2.41 -26.91
CA LEU A 30 -12.50 -1.47 -26.51
C LEU A 30 -11.91 -0.76 -27.73
N SER A 31 -11.84 0.57 -27.67
CA SER A 31 -10.92 1.34 -28.51
C SER A 31 -9.46 0.91 -28.25
N PRO A 32 -8.54 1.08 -29.21
CA PRO A 32 -7.15 0.60 -29.09
C PRO A 32 -6.39 1.12 -27.86
N GLU A 33 -6.79 2.27 -27.31
CA GLU A 33 -6.12 2.93 -26.18
C GLU A 33 -6.63 2.46 -24.80
N GLN A 34 -7.87 1.98 -24.72
CA GLN A 34 -8.50 1.58 -23.47
C GLN A 34 -7.83 0.36 -22.80
N PRO A 35 -7.38 -0.69 -23.53
CA PRO A 35 -6.71 -1.83 -22.91
C PRO A 35 -5.47 -1.42 -22.12
N ARG A 36 -4.62 -0.57 -22.71
CA ARG A 36 -3.41 -0.06 -22.07
C ARG A 36 -3.72 0.77 -20.83
N LYS A 37 -4.78 1.60 -20.90
CA LYS A 37 -5.26 2.41 -19.77
C LYS A 37 -5.78 1.53 -18.62
N PHE A 38 -6.58 0.52 -18.90
CA PHE A 38 -7.11 -0.38 -17.88
C PHE A 38 -6.02 -1.26 -17.27
N ALA A 39 -5.10 -1.80 -18.08
CA ALA A 39 -3.94 -2.53 -17.59
C ALA A 39 -3.09 -1.67 -16.62
N GLY A 40 -2.83 -0.41 -16.96
CA GLY A 40 -2.12 0.52 -16.06
C GLY A 40 -2.86 0.75 -14.73
N LYS A 41 -4.19 0.88 -14.77
CA LYS A 41 -5.02 1.01 -13.55
C LYS A 41 -4.99 -0.25 -12.69
N ILE A 42 -5.05 -1.43 -13.30
CA ILE A 42 -4.95 -2.72 -12.59
C ILE A 42 -3.61 -2.83 -11.89
N LEU A 43 -2.51 -2.62 -12.62
CA LEU A 43 -1.15 -2.67 -12.07
C LEU A 43 -0.96 -1.69 -10.90
N SER A 44 -1.46 -0.46 -11.03
CA SER A 44 -1.42 0.52 -9.95
C SER A 44 -2.17 0.05 -8.70
N ARG A 45 -3.37 -0.54 -8.85
CA ARG A 45 -4.17 -1.05 -7.73
C ARG A 45 -3.54 -2.28 -7.07
N LEU A 46 -2.98 -3.20 -7.86
CA LEU A 46 -2.25 -4.36 -7.35
C LEU A 46 -0.99 -3.94 -6.59
N GLY A 47 -0.23 -2.98 -7.10
CA GLY A 47 0.95 -2.44 -6.40
C GLY A 47 0.60 -1.70 -5.11
N HIS A 48 -0.57 -1.05 -5.03
CA HIS A 48 -1.07 -0.49 -3.78
C HIS A 48 -1.41 -1.59 -2.76
N LEU A 49 -2.06 -2.66 -3.22
CA LEU A 49 -2.38 -3.82 -2.38
C LEU A 49 -1.11 -4.50 -1.87
N GLU A 50 -0.08 -4.66 -2.71
CA GLU A 50 1.22 -5.24 -2.32
C GLU A 50 1.88 -4.45 -1.19
N ARG A 51 1.94 -3.10 -1.29
CA ARG A 51 2.48 -2.25 -0.22
C ARG A 51 1.68 -2.40 1.07
N GLN A 52 0.36 -2.38 0.97
CA GLN A 52 -0.52 -2.50 2.13
C GLN A 52 -0.38 -3.85 2.85
N VAL A 53 -0.18 -4.95 2.10
CA VAL A 53 0.15 -6.26 2.67
C VAL A 53 1.53 -6.25 3.33
N ARG A 54 2.53 -5.60 2.72
CA ARG A 54 3.89 -5.53 3.27
C ARG A 54 3.92 -4.79 4.61
N ASP A 55 3.28 -3.63 4.69
CA ASP A 55 3.18 -2.81 5.91
C ASP A 55 2.50 -3.60 7.04
N MET A 56 1.46 -4.35 6.67
CA MET A 56 0.74 -5.26 7.56
C MET A 56 1.61 -6.41 8.09
N LEU A 57 2.45 -7.00 7.23
CA LEU A 57 3.35 -8.09 7.62
C LEU A 57 4.50 -7.61 8.50
N ILE A 58 4.96 -6.37 8.37
CA ILE A 58 5.92 -5.74 9.29
C ILE A 58 5.29 -5.61 10.67
N PHE A 59 4.05 -5.12 10.72
CA PHE A 59 3.32 -4.97 11.98
C PHE A 59 3.06 -6.31 12.68
N VAL A 60 2.61 -7.33 11.93
CA VAL A 60 2.26 -8.65 12.50
C VAL A 60 3.49 -9.43 12.98
N ARG A 61 4.65 -9.25 12.34
CA ARG A 61 5.91 -9.87 12.80
C ARG A 61 6.43 -9.28 14.10
N GLY A 62 6.01 -8.07 14.47
CA GLY A 62 6.60 -7.34 15.59
C GLY A 62 8.02 -6.83 15.31
N ASP A 63 8.53 -7.04 14.08
CA ASP A 63 9.83 -6.58 13.59
C ASP A 63 9.82 -5.09 13.24
N VAL A 64 9.13 -4.26 14.02
CA VAL A 64 9.52 -2.85 14.10
C VAL A 64 10.75 -2.82 15.00
N ALA A 65 11.88 -3.29 14.46
CA ALA A 65 13.16 -2.90 15.01
C ALA A 65 13.17 -1.38 14.96
N LEU A 66 13.13 -0.73 16.11
CA LEU A 66 13.39 0.69 16.19
C LEU A 66 14.87 0.86 15.85
N GLU A 67 15.17 0.95 14.55
CA GLU A 67 16.55 1.05 14.07
C GLU A 67 17.20 2.37 14.49
N ASN A 68 16.39 3.36 14.90
CA ASN A 68 16.82 4.68 15.36
C ASN A 68 16.17 5.05 16.69
N VAL A 69 16.44 4.26 17.74
CA VAL A 69 16.16 4.72 19.12
C VAL A 69 17.28 5.68 19.50
N SER A 70 17.02 6.97 19.37
CA SER A 70 17.89 8.01 19.92
C SER A 70 17.36 8.44 21.29
N SER A 71 18.27 8.72 22.21
CA SER A 71 17.89 9.38 23.45
C SER A 71 17.38 10.80 23.17
N LEU A 72 16.56 11.34 24.07
CA LEU A 72 16.14 12.75 23.99
C LEU A 72 17.35 13.69 23.90
N GLY A 73 18.47 13.36 24.54
CA GLY A 73 19.71 14.15 24.47
C GLY A 73 20.32 14.16 23.06
N GLU A 74 20.43 13.00 22.42
CA GLU A 74 20.95 12.87 21.04
C GLU A 74 20.07 13.63 20.04
N LEU A 75 18.75 13.59 20.22
CA LEU A 75 17.82 14.35 19.38
C LEU A 75 18.00 15.87 19.54
N PHE A 76 18.25 16.35 20.75
CA PHE A 76 18.50 17.78 21.00
C PHE A 76 19.84 18.23 20.40
N GLU A 77 20.87 17.39 20.41
CA GLU A 77 22.15 17.69 19.78
C GLU A 77 22.05 17.72 18.25
N GLU A 78 21.36 16.76 17.63
CA GLU A 78 21.13 16.75 16.17
C GLU A 78 20.35 17.99 15.72
N LEU A 79 19.30 18.37 16.45
CA LEU A 79 18.52 19.58 16.15
C LEU A 79 19.33 20.86 16.33
N GLY A 80 20.21 20.90 17.34
CA GLY A 80 21.12 22.02 17.57
C GLY A 80 22.22 22.15 16.52
N ALA A 81 22.65 21.04 15.90
CA ALA A 81 23.70 21.03 14.88
C ALA A 81 23.22 21.43 13.47
N VAL A 82 21.91 21.42 13.22
CA VAL A 82 21.29 21.79 11.93
C VAL A 82 20.89 23.28 11.88
N MET A 83 20.92 23.98 13.03
CA MET A 83 20.72 25.44 13.14
C MET A 83 22.04 26.20 13.09
#